data_AF-A0A9X9F3Z9-F1
#
_entry.id   AF-A0A9X9F3Z9-F1
#
_cell.length_a   1.000
_cell.length_b   1.000
_cell.length_c   1.000
_cell.angle_alpha   90.00
_cell.angle_beta   90.00
_cell.angle_gamma   90.00
#
_symmetry.space_group_name_H-M   'P 1'
#
loop_
_entity.id
_entity.type
_entity.pdbx_description
1 polymer ?
#
loop_
_entity_poly.entity_id
_entity_poly.type
_entity_poly.pdbx_seq_one_letter_code
_entity_poly.pdbx_strand_id
1 'polypeptide(L)' 'FGIIEPLKEDKDVTDIYINGTKEIIYEKIGEGECTFPYRFETEEEVKALAYKMVNSTSESLNTAKPYV' A
#
# COMPACT_ATOMS: atom_id res chain seq x y z
N PHE A 1 1.99 -8.24 -4.66
CA PHE A 1 1.97 -6.97 -3.94
C PHE A 1 2.98 -6.95 -2.79
N GLY A 2 3.93 -7.91 -2.75
CA GLY A 2 5.05 -7.85 -1.81
C GLY A 2 4.57 -8.04 -0.38
N ILE A 3 5.09 -7.24 0.55
CA ILE A 3 4.79 -7.35 1.98
C ILE A 3 3.32 -7.13 2.32
N ILE A 4 2.53 -6.46 1.46
CA ILE A 4 1.10 -6.23 1.68
C ILE A 4 0.18 -7.28 1.04
N GLU A 5 0.71 -8.31 0.37
CA GLU A 5 -0.14 -9.37 -0.21
C GLU A 5 -1.08 -10.03 0.82
N PRO A 6 -0.64 -10.35 2.06
CA PRO A 6 -1.53 -10.93 3.06
C PRO A 6 -2.73 -10.04 3.39
N LEU A 7 -2.52 -8.72 3.45
CA LEU A 7 -3.59 -7.75 3.69
C LEU A 7 -4.56 -7.67 2.50
N LYS A 8 -4.05 -7.79 1.27
CA LYS A 8 -4.86 -7.78 0.05
C LYS A 8 -5.72 -9.06 -0.09
N GLU A 9 -5.22 -10.19 0.40
CA GLU A 9 -5.93 -11.48 0.32
C GLU A 9 -6.94 -11.68 1.46
N ASP A 10 -6.78 -10.95 2.57
CA ASP A 10 -7.73 -10.92 3.68
C ASP A 10 -9.01 -10.17 3.27
N LYS A 11 -10.14 -10.90 3.25
CA LYS A 11 -11.44 -10.37 2.81
C LYS A 11 -12.07 -9.42 3.82
N ASP A 12 -11.60 -9.44 5.06
CA ASP A 12 -12.11 -8.56 6.10
C ASP A 12 -11.34 -7.22 6.12
N VAL A 13 -10.22 -7.11 5.39
CA VAL A 13 -9.48 -5.85 5.23
C VAL A 13 -10.17 -4.98 4.19
N THR A 14 -10.51 -3.74 4.59
CA THR A 14 -11.22 -2.79 3.72
C THR A 14 -10.28 -1.75 3.13
N ASP A 15 -9.32 -1.27 3.93
CA ASP A 15 -8.46 -0.15 3.59
C ASP A 15 -7.01 -0.45 4.01
N ILE A 16 -6.05 -0.03 3.18
CA ILE A 16 -4.62 -0.18 3.44
C ILE A 16 -3.94 1.17 3.22
N TYR A 17 -3.33 1.71 4.27
CA TYR A 17 -2.60 2.97 4.27
C TYR A 17 -1.10 2.70 4.38
N ILE A 18 -0.31 3.24 3.44
CA ILE A 18 1.15 3.07 3.39
C ILE A 18 1.81 4.43 3.56
N ASN A 19 2.36 4.68 4.76
CA ASN A 19 2.97 5.96 5.13
C ASN A 19 4.50 5.94 4.87
N GLY A 20 4.88 5.65 3.62
CA GLY A 20 6.29 5.48 3.24
C GLY A 20 6.94 4.28 3.95
N THR A 21 8.15 4.48 4.47
CA THR A 21 8.90 3.46 5.23
C THR A 21 8.57 3.43 6.73
N LYS A 22 7.68 4.32 7.18
CA LYS A 22 7.36 4.46 8.61
C LYS A 22 6.50 3.31 9.10
N GLU A 23 5.30 3.18 8.54
CA GLU A 23 4.28 2.24 8.99
C GLU A 23 3.28 1.91 7.88
N ILE A 24 2.64 0.76 8.04
CA ILE A 24 1.50 0.33 7.24
C ILE A 24 0.34 0.13 8.22
N ILE A 25 -0.77 0.81 7.96
CA ILE A 25 -2.00 0.75 8.75
C ILE A 25 -3.07 0.12 7.86
N TYR A 26 -3.97 -0.66 8.44
CA TYR A 26 -5.10 -1.21 7.70
C TYR A 26 -6.37 -1.18 8.55
N GLU A 27 -7.51 -1.05 7.91
CA GLU A 27 -8.82 -1.22 8.56
C GLU A 27 -9.36 -2.62 8.31
N LYS A 28 -9.89 -3.24 9.36
CA LYS A 28 -10.48 -4.57 9.29
C LYS A 28 -11.86 -4.61 9.92
N ILE A 29 -12.78 -5.29 9.25
CA ILE A 29 -14.17 -5.44 9.70
C ILE A 29 -14.19 -6.08 11.09
N GLY A 30 -14.79 -5.37 12.05
CA GLY A 30 -14.94 -5.84 13.44
C GLY A 30 -13.73 -5.59 14.35
N GLU A 31 -12.56 -5.25 13.80
CA GLU A 31 -11.35 -4.93 14.58
C GLU A 31 -11.01 -3.43 14.53
N GLY A 32 -11.42 -2.72 13.48
CA GLY A 32 -11.12 -1.30 13.27
C GLY A 32 -9.71 -1.07 12.72
N GLU A 33 -9.08 0.02 13.13
CA GLU A 33 -7.71 0.37 12.72
C GLU A 33 -6.68 -0.57 13.36
N CYS A 34 -5.84 -1.17 12.52
CA CYS A 34 -4.78 -2.09 12.91
C CYS A 34 -3.43 -1.65 12.34
N THR A 35 -2.35 -1.88 13.09
CA THR A 35 -0.98 -1.67 12.58
C THR A 35 -0.41 -2.98 12.06
N PHE A 36 0.14 -2.95 10.85
CA PHE A 36 0.81 -4.11 10.26
C PHE A 36 2.22 -4.28 10.87
N PRO A 37 2.66 -5.51 11.24
CA PRO A 37 3.94 -5.71 11.92
C PRO A 37 5.17 -5.52 11.01
N TYR A 38 4.97 -5.43 9.69
CA TYR A 38 6.03 -5.22 8.72
C TYR A 38 5.96 -3.82 8.11
N ARG A 39 7.10 -3.31 7.65
CA ARG A 39 7.24 -2.02 6.98
C ARG A 39 8.18 -2.15 5.79
N PHE A 40 8.07 -1.22 4.85
CA PHE A 40 9.08 -1.07 3.79
C PHE A 40 10.40 -0.58 4.37
N GLU A 41 11.51 -1.06 3.84
CA GLU A 41 12.84 -0.65 4.29
C GLU A 41 13.34 0.58 3.52
N THR A 42 12.90 0.73 2.27
CA THR A 42 13.37 1.79 1.36
C THR A 42 12.22 2.54 0.68
N GLU A 43 12.47 3.78 0.28
CA GLU A 43 11.50 4.54 -0.51
C GLU A 43 11.29 3.93 -1.91
N GLU A 44 12.33 3.30 -2.45
CA GLU A 44 12.31 2.64 -3.75
C GLU A 44 11.28 1.51 -3.79
N GLU A 45 11.15 0.73 -2.71
CA GLU A 45 10.14 -0.32 -2.59
C GLU A 45 8.72 0.26 -2.59
N VAL A 46 8.50 1.37 -1.86
CA VAL A 46 7.21 2.06 -1.82
C VAL A 46 6.85 2.60 -3.21
N LYS A 47 7.81 3.24 -3.90
CA LYS A 47 7.63 3.76 -5.26
C LYS A 47 7.35 2.63 -6.25
N ALA A 48 8.06 1.51 -6.16
CA ALA A 48 7.83 0.35 -7.01
C ALA A 48 6.42 -0.24 -6.83
N LEU A 49 5.91 -0.27 -5.59
CA LEU A 49 4.53 -0.68 -5.33
C LEU A 49 3.51 0.29 -5.93
N ALA A 50 3.69 1.60 -5.73
CA ALA A 50 2.81 2.63 -6.28
C ALA A 50 2.76 2.56 -7.82
N TYR A 51 3.91 2.44 -8.49
CA TYR A 51 3.97 2.26 -9.94
C TYR A 51 3.29 0.97 -10.39
N LYS A 52 3.46 -0.13 -9.66
CA LYS A 52 2.78 -1.40 -9.98
C LYS A 52 1.25 -1.27 -9.89
N MET A 53 0.72 -0.53 -8.90
CA MET A 53 -0.71 -0.26 -8.77
C MET A 53 -1.22 0.57 -9.94
N VAL A 54 -0.56 1.69 -10.25
CA VAL A 54 -0.98 2.61 -11.31
C VAL A 54 -0.86 1.96 -12.70
N ASN A 55 0.18 1.17 -12.95
CA ASN A 55 0.34 0.46 -14.23
C ASN A 55 -0.76 -0.59 -14.50
N SER A 56 -1.55 -0.95 -13.48
CA SER A 56 -2.73 -1.82 -13.66
C SER A 56 -4.00 -1.05 -14.05
N THR A 57 -3.93 0.28 -14.07
CA THR A 57 -5.02 1.17 -14.48
C THR A 57 -4.64 1.90 -15.79
N SER A 58 -5.52 2.78 -16.27
CA SER A 58 -5.22 3.64 -17.44
C SER A 58 -4.54 4.96 -17.07
N GLU A 59 -4.08 5.09 -15.83
CA GLU A 59 -3.45 6.30 -15.30
C GLU A 59 -1.92 6.26 -15.39
N SER A 60 -1.27 7.38 -15.06
CA SER A 60 0.18 7.47 -15.02
C SER A 60 0.66 8.21 -13.76
N LEU A 61 1.75 7.72 -13.19
CA LEU A 61 2.44 8.30 -12.04
C LEU A 61 3.91 8.52 -12.41
N ASN A 62 4.39 9.76 -12.34
CA ASN A 62 5.77 10.12 -12.63
C ASN A 62 6.16 11.40 -11.88
N THR A 63 7.40 11.87 -12.04
CA THR A 63 7.87 13.07 -11.33
C THR A 63 7.13 14.35 -11.70
N ALA A 64 6.55 14.44 -12.90
CA ALA A 64 5.73 15.58 -13.33
C ALA A 64 4.24 15.44 -12.92
N LYS A 65 3.75 14.21 -12.71
CA LYS A 65 2.42 13.88 -12.19
C LYS A 65 2.56 12.95 -10.97
N PRO A 66 2.78 13.50 -9.75
CA PRO A 66 3.07 12.71 -8.54
C PRO A 66 1.81 12.20 -7.82
N TYR A 67 0.63 12.39 -8.39
CA TYR A 67 -0.66 11.91 -7.88
C TYR A 67 -1.51 11.36 -9.04
N VAL A 68 -2.36 10.38 -8.75
CA VAL A 68 -3.29 9.73 -9.69
C VAL A 68 -4.71 9.96 -9.21
#